data_AF-A0A5C5SUT4-F1
#
_entry.id   AF-A0A5C5SUT4-F1
#
_cell.length_a   1.000
_cell.length_b   1.000
_cell.length_c   1.000
_cell.angle_alpha   90.00
_cell.angle_beta   90.00
_cell.angle_gamma   90.00
#
_symmetry.space_group_name_H-M   'P 1'
#
loop_
_entity.id
_entity.type
_entity.pdbx_description
1 polymer ?
#
loop_
_entity_poly.entity_id
_entity_poly.type
_entity_poly.pdbx_seq_one_letter_code
_entity_poly.pdbx_strand_id
1 'polypeptide(L)'
;MAMSDVKWIKLSTQMFEDEKIRLIESMPEADTILIVWVKLLSQAGRANANGYIYLSETIPYTDEMLATIFNRPLSTVRMALEVFRNFGMIDVDENHFISISNWEKHQNVAGLDKIREQNRLRKQKERETKRLGPPEKNKKKNEITPINDRSRDRHVTVTPSHATELELDLELELELEEELNIELDKELQQQEKEDLKPKAVVAADSPGMAFRFYGDNIALLTPHIADRLSVMIDESSEELVHEALKRAVEANARHKLNFADSILLSWKSQLIKTLNDVAAADKEFERRKKAQPQNYRNKPIREELLPDWLNAPEPEKAPETVPPSQDLDAEKQKLLEKLASRKGGNKE
;
A
#
# COMPACT_ATOMS: atom_id res chain seq x y z
N MET A 1 -3.24 23.81 12.34
CA MET A 1 -3.85 23.30 11.09
C MET A 1 -3.56 21.81 11.09
N ALA A 2 -4.55 20.94 11.26
CA ALA A 2 -4.30 19.49 11.22
C ALA A 2 -4.03 19.12 9.76
N MET A 3 -2.75 18.95 9.43
CA MET A 3 -2.31 18.39 8.16
C MET A 3 -3.00 17.02 8.00
N SER A 4 -3.70 16.83 6.89
CA SER A 4 -4.36 15.55 6.59
C SER A 4 -3.33 14.42 6.61
N ASP A 5 -3.50 13.47 7.53
CA ASP A 5 -2.64 12.28 7.60
C ASP A 5 -2.85 11.44 6.34
N VAL A 6 -1.78 11.22 5.58
CA VAL A 6 -1.76 10.20 4.54
C VAL A 6 -1.86 8.85 5.22
N LYS A 7 -2.96 8.12 4.97
CA LYS A 7 -3.29 6.87 5.69
C LYS A 7 -2.44 5.67 5.25
N TRP A 8 -1.84 5.71 4.06
CA TRP A 8 -1.11 4.58 3.47
C TRP A 8 -0.01 5.03 2.51
N ILE A 9 1.03 4.20 2.36
CA ILE A 9 2.05 4.32 1.31
C ILE A 9 2.01 3.08 0.43
N LYS A 10 2.31 3.21 -0.87
CA LYS A 10 2.41 2.05 -1.78
C LYS A 10 3.81 1.45 -1.69
N LEU A 11 3.93 0.16 -1.42
CA LEU A 11 5.20 -0.56 -1.50
C LEU A 11 5.19 -1.48 -2.74
N SER A 12 6.30 -1.52 -3.47
CA SER A 12 6.45 -2.43 -4.60
C SER A 12 6.48 -3.87 -4.10
N THR A 13 5.77 -4.77 -4.78
CA THR A 13 5.81 -6.21 -4.49
C THR A 13 7.18 -6.83 -4.78
N GLN A 14 8.02 -6.15 -5.56
CA GLN A 14 9.39 -6.56 -5.91
C GLN A 14 10.44 -5.80 -5.08
N MET A 15 10.08 -5.15 -3.97
CA MET A 15 11.05 -4.36 -3.18
C MET A 15 12.26 -5.17 -2.69
N PHE A 16 12.06 -6.46 -2.42
CA PHE A 16 13.13 -7.38 -1.98
C PHE A 16 13.98 -7.92 -3.14
N GLU A 17 13.59 -7.67 -4.40
CA GLU A 17 14.39 -8.00 -5.57
C GLU A 17 15.41 -6.89 -5.90
N ASP A 18 15.27 -5.71 -5.29
CA ASP A 18 16.18 -4.57 -5.47
C ASP A 18 17.59 -4.93 -4.99
N GLU A 19 18.59 -4.64 -5.83
CA GLU A 19 19.99 -5.00 -5.55
C GLU A 19 20.51 -4.39 -4.24
N LYS A 20 20.09 -3.16 -3.89
CA LYS A 20 20.50 -2.50 -2.65
C LYS A 20 19.87 -3.19 -1.44
N ILE A 21 18.58 -3.57 -1.54
CA ILE A 21 17.89 -4.32 -0.48
C ILE A 21 18.54 -5.69 -0.27
N ARG A 22 18.88 -6.41 -1.35
CA ARG A 22 19.60 -7.69 -1.26
C ARG A 22 20.99 -7.56 -0.67
N LEU A 23 21.68 -6.45 -0.94
CA LEU A 23 22.97 -6.15 -0.30
C LEU A 23 22.79 -5.90 1.20
N ILE A 24 21.74 -5.17 1.62
CA ILE A 24 21.42 -4.95 3.04
C ILE A 24 21.12 -6.27 3.75
N GLU A 25 20.41 -7.21 3.11
CA GLU A 25 20.12 -8.54 3.67
C GLU A 25 21.38 -9.35 4.00
N SER A 26 22.51 -9.03 3.38
CA SER A 26 23.80 -9.67 3.66
C SER A 26 24.58 -9.03 4.81
N MET A 27 24.13 -7.87 5.32
CA MET A 27 24.82 -7.12 6.38
C MET A 27 24.45 -7.61 7.78
N PRO A 28 25.30 -7.40 8.80
CA PRO A 28 24.91 -7.56 10.20
C PRO A 28 23.70 -6.67 10.53
N GLU A 29 22.80 -7.17 11.38
CA GLU A 29 21.55 -6.48 11.76
C GLU A 29 20.63 -6.14 10.58
N ALA A 30 20.74 -6.86 9.44
CA ALA A 30 19.93 -6.68 8.23
C ALA A 30 18.44 -6.39 8.51
N ASP A 31 17.76 -7.25 9.28
CA ASP A 31 16.34 -7.10 9.63
C ASP A 31 16.05 -5.75 10.30
N THR A 32 16.96 -5.29 11.16
CA THR A 32 16.77 -4.01 11.85
C THR A 32 16.98 -2.84 10.89
N ILE A 33 17.97 -2.92 10.02
CA ILE A 33 18.21 -1.92 8.97
C ILE A 33 16.96 -1.83 8.07
N LEU A 34 16.46 -2.96 7.57
CA LEU A 34 15.26 -3.00 6.74
C LEU A 34 14.01 -2.46 7.45
N ILE A 35 13.85 -2.74 8.75
CA ILE A 35 12.77 -2.15 9.54
C ILE A 35 12.92 -0.62 9.63
N VAL A 36 14.14 -0.11 9.84
CA VAL A 36 14.39 1.34 9.83
C VAL A 36 14.04 1.94 8.47
N TRP A 37 14.35 1.25 7.36
CA TRP A 37 13.98 1.69 6.02
C TRP A 37 12.46 1.83 5.85
N VAL A 38 11.69 0.79 6.20
CA VAL A 38 10.21 0.83 6.10
C VAL A 38 9.62 1.92 6.99
N LYS A 39 10.21 2.16 8.17
CA LYS A 39 9.80 3.26 9.05
C LYS A 39 10.11 4.63 8.44
N LEU A 40 11.24 4.82 7.78
CA LEU A 40 11.55 6.05 7.05
C LEU A 40 10.57 6.30 5.90
N LEU A 41 10.27 5.28 5.10
CA LEU A 41 9.25 5.36 4.04
C LEU A 41 7.90 5.81 4.62
N SER A 42 7.49 5.23 5.74
CA SER A 42 6.24 5.58 6.42
C SER A 42 6.25 7.04 6.91
N GLN A 43 7.40 7.52 7.40
CA GLN A 43 7.54 8.91 7.86
C GLN A 43 7.48 9.92 6.73
N ALA A 44 8.13 9.63 5.60
CA ALA A 44 8.03 10.46 4.41
C ALA A 44 6.61 10.49 3.84
N GLY A 45 5.90 9.36 3.85
CA GLY A 45 4.49 9.28 3.49
C GLY A 45 3.61 10.18 4.36
N ARG A 46 3.85 10.16 5.68
CA ARG A 46 3.13 11.02 6.62
C ARG A 46 3.42 12.51 6.41
N ALA A 47 4.68 12.87 6.14
CA ALA A 47 5.06 14.25 5.85
C ALA A 47 4.45 14.74 4.51
N ASN A 48 4.31 13.82 3.54
CA ASN A 48 3.87 14.09 2.17
C ASN A 48 4.57 15.32 1.56
N ALA A 49 5.85 15.47 1.86
CA ALA A 49 6.66 16.60 1.45
C ALA A 49 7.77 16.08 0.54
N ASN A 50 7.39 15.46 -0.58
CA ASN A 50 8.31 14.99 -1.60
C ASN A 50 9.46 14.10 -1.12
N GLY A 51 9.19 13.22 -0.15
CA GLY A 51 10.19 12.31 0.40
C GLY A 51 11.00 12.90 1.56
N TYR A 52 10.80 14.17 1.93
CA TYR A 52 11.44 14.77 3.09
C TYR A 52 10.87 14.22 4.41
N ILE A 53 11.77 14.06 5.38
CA ILE A 53 11.50 13.49 6.69
C ILE A 53 11.96 14.51 7.75
N TYR A 54 11.01 15.12 8.45
CA TYR A 54 11.27 16.14 9.46
C TYR A 54 10.22 16.14 10.58
N LEU A 55 10.55 16.71 11.74
CA LEU A 55 9.61 16.87 12.84
C LEU A 55 8.57 17.95 12.51
N SER A 56 9.06 19.10 12.03
CA SER A 56 8.26 20.20 11.50
C SER A 56 8.99 20.78 10.29
N GLU A 57 8.30 21.59 9.48
CA GLU A 57 8.86 22.19 8.26
C GLU A 57 10.18 22.97 8.50
N THR A 58 10.47 23.31 9.75
CA THR A 58 11.66 24.04 10.20
C THR A 58 12.64 23.23 11.04
N ILE A 59 12.29 22.01 11.46
CA ILE A 59 13.08 21.20 12.40
C ILE A 59 13.34 19.82 11.79
N PRO A 60 14.58 19.51 11.36
CA PRO A 60 14.94 18.18 10.89
C PRO A 60 14.93 17.17 12.05
N TYR A 61 14.73 15.90 11.73
CA TYR A 61 14.93 14.86 12.74
C TYR A 61 16.42 14.61 12.96
N THR A 62 16.84 14.53 14.23
CA THR A 62 18.16 14.04 14.58
C THR A 62 18.17 12.52 14.72
N ASP A 63 19.35 11.91 14.68
CA ASP A 63 19.53 10.47 14.89
C ASP A 63 18.93 10.00 16.23
N GLU A 64 19.06 10.79 17.30
CA GLU A 64 18.50 10.49 18.62
C GLU A 64 16.98 10.48 18.61
N MET A 65 16.38 11.42 17.87
CA MET A 65 14.93 11.48 17.71
C MET A 65 14.42 10.29 16.90
N LEU A 66 15.11 9.94 15.80
CA LEU A 66 14.76 8.76 14.99
C LEU A 66 14.93 7.47 15.78
N ALA A 67 15.99 7.31 16.57
CA ALA A 67 16.19 6.17 17.45
C ALA A 67 15.03 5.99 18.44
N THR A 68 14.58 7.11 19.02
CA THR A 68 13.44 7.13 19.95
C THR A 68 12.14 6.74 19.24
N ILE A 69 11.84 7.37 18.09
CA ILE A 69 10.59 7.13 17.33
C ILE A 69 10.56 5.71 16.75
N PHE A 70 11.70 5.20 16.28
CA PHE A 70 11.80 3.86 15.72
C PHE A 70 11.94 2.79 16.80
N ASN A 71 12.11 3.18 18.07
CA ASN A 71 12.32 2.26 19.17
C ASN A 71 13.45 1.26 18.85
N ARG A 72 14.61 1.79 18.47
CA ARG A 72 15.82 1.04 18.10
C ARG A 72 17.06 1.66 18.74
N PRO A 73 18.13 0.88 18.98
CA PRO A 73 19.38 1.42 19.50
C PRO A 73 19.92 2.55 18.60
N LEU A 74 20.42 3.63 19.21
CA LEU A 74 20.96 4.78 18.49
C LEU A 74 22.09 4.38 17.53
N SER A 75 22.96 3.47 17.96
CA SER A 75 24.04 2.93 17.13
C SER A 75 23.53 2.29 15.84
N THR A 76 22.48 1.48 15.94
CA THR A 76 21.87 0.80 14.79
C THR A 76 21.18 1.78 13.86
N VAL A 77 20.48 2.80 14.40
CA VAL A 77 19.84 3.83 13.55
C VAL A 77 20.89 4.65 12.80
N ARG A 78 21.98 5.05 13.47
CA ARG A 78 23.10 5.74 12.81
C ARG A 78 23.72 4.91 11.70
N MET A 79 24.00 3.64 11.98
CA MET A 79 24.51 2.69 10.99
C MET A 79 23.55 2.55 9.81
N ALA A 80 22.25 2.39 10.06
CA ALA A 80 21.25 2.25 9.00
C ALA A 80 21.19 3.50 8.11
N LEU A 81 21.16 4.70 8.70
CA LEU A 81 21.17 5.97 7.95
C LEU A 81 22.43 6.12 7.10
N GLU A 82 23.60 5.73 7.64
CA GLU A 82 24.86 5.74 6.88
C GLU A 82 24.84 4.75 5.70
N VAL A 83 24.31 3.54 5.91
CA VAL A 83 24.11 2.55 4.85
C VAL A 83 23.20 3.10 3.75
N PHE A 84 22.05 3.68 4.11
CA PHE A 84 21.12 4.26 3.13
C PHE A 84 21.74 5.43 2.36
N ARG A 85 22.53 6.28 3.03
CA ARG A 85 23.25 7.37 2.39
C ARG A 85 24.28 6.84 1.40
N ASN A 86 25.07 5.84 1.81
CA ASN A 86 26.10 5.24 0.96
C ASN A 86 25.50 4.52 -0.26
N PHE A 87 24.31 3.94 -0.11
CA PHE A 87 23.58 3.31 -1.21
C PHE A 87 22.74 4.31 -2.02
N GLY A 88 22.76 5.60 -1.71
CA GLY A 88 21.98 6.63 -2.40
C GLY A 88 20.47 6.33 -2.35
N MET A 89 20.00 5.86 -1.18
CA MET A 89 18.59 5.65 -0.86
C MET A 89 18.01 6.86 -0.13
N ILE A 90 18.86 7.60 0.59
CA ILE A 90 18.52 8.88 1.21
C ILE A 90 19.60 9.93 0.90
N ASP A 91 19.18 11.18 0.87
CA ASP A 91 20.03 12.35 0.78
C ASP A 91 19.87 13.20 2.05
N VAL A 92 20.98 13.72 2.56
CA VAL A 92 21.00 14.62 3.72
C VAL A 92 21.58 15.96 3.26
N ASP A 93 20.80 17.02 3.39
CA ASP A 93 21.21 18.36 2.96
C ASP A 93 22.13 19.07 3.97
N GLU A 94 22.59 20.28 3.62
CA GLU A 94 23.44 21.10 4.50
C GLU A 94 22.77 21.45 5.84
N ASN A 95 21.44 21.51 5.85
CA ASN A 95 20.62 21.81 7.01
C ASN A 95 20.18 20.56 7.80
N HIS A 96 20.73 19.39 7.45
CA HIS A 96 20.48 18.09 8.08
C HIS A 96 19.07 17.53 7.85
N PHE A 97 18.34 18.02 6.84
CA PHE A 97 17.10 17.40 6.41
C PHE A 97 17.39 16.13 5.62
N ILE A 98 16.71 15.06 6.01
CA ILE A 98 16.77 13.77 5.32
C ILE A 98 15.65 13.75 4.28
N SER A 99 15.97 13.36 3.05
CA SER A 99 14.98 13.09 2.00
C SER A 99 15.23 11.73 1.36
N ILE A 100 14.16 11.04 0.95
CA ILE A 100 14.26 9.78 0.21
C ILE A 100 14.50 10.06 -1.27
N SER A 101 15.57 9.51 -1.82
CA SER A 101 15.90 9.67 -3.23
C SER A 101 14.84 9.01 -4.12
N ASN A 102 14.51 9.63 -5.26
CA ASN A 102 13.50 9.16 -6.22
C ASN A 102 12.06 8.97 -5.66
N TRP A 103 11.69 9.65 -4.56
CA TRP A 103 10.36 9.53 -3.94
C TRP A 103 9.19 9.72 -4.92
N GLU A 104 9.22 10.77 -5.76
CA GLU A 104 8.18 11.08 -6.74
C GLU A 104 7.90 9.96 -7.75
N LYS A 105 8.93 9.19 -8.10
CA LYS A 105 8.79 8.10 -9.08
C LYS A 105 8.04 6.90 -8.51
N HIS A 106 7.99 6.79 -7.17
CA HIS A 106 7.49 5.60 -6.48
C HIS A 106 6.21 5.87 -5.68
N GLN A 107 5.92 7.11 -5.34
CA GLN A 107 4.63 7.52 -4.77
C GLN A 107 3.96 8.51 -5.72
N ASN A 108 2.72 8.25 -6.12
CA ASN A 108 1.94 9.18 -6.94
C ASN A 108 1.60 10.46 -6.15
N VAL A 109 2.56 11.39 -6.05
CA VAL A 109 2.48 12.62 -5.24
C VAL A 109 1.33 13.53 -5.70
N ALA A 110 1.13 13.66 -7.01
CA ALA A 110 0.05 14.47 -7.59
C ALA A 110 -1.36 13.97 -7.21
N GLY A 111 -1.54 12.65 -7.10
CA GLY A 111 -2.78 12.06 -6.60
C GLY A 111 -3.03 12.35 -5.12
N LEU A 112 -1.99 12.25 -4.29
CA LEU A 112 -2.07 12.56 -2.85
C LEU A 112 -2.39 14.03 -2.58
N ASP A 113 -1.82 14.95 -3.35
CA ASP A 113 -2.07 16.39 -3.21
C ASP A 113 -3.49 16.78 -3.61
N LYS A 114 -4.03 16.18 -4.69
CA LYS A 114 -5.44 16.34 -5.07
C LYS A 114 -6.39 15.86 -3.96
N ILE A 115 -6.13 14.70 -3.37
CA ILE A 115 -6.93 14.16 -2.24
C ILE A 115 -6.89 15.12 -1.04
N ARG A 116 -5.72 15.69 -0.72
CA ARG A 116 -5.57 16.66 0.36
C ARG A 116 -6.36 17.95 0.09
N GLU A 117 -6.27 18.50 -1.11
CA GLU A 117 -6.99 19.72 -1.46
C GLU A 117 -8.51 19.51 -1.40
N GLN A 118 -9.00 18.38 -1.93
CA GLN A 118 -10.40 18.01 -1.80
C GLN A 118 -10.83 17.84 -0.34
N ASN A 119 -10.03 17.19 0.50
CA ASN A 119 -10.29 17.06 1.93
C ASN A 119 -10.31 18.42 2.66
N ARG A 120 -9.43 19.35 2.25
CA ARG A 120 -9.43 20.73 2.77
C ARG A 120 -10.73 21.44 2.42
N LEU A 121 -11.17 21.36 1.16
CA LEU A 121 -12.41 21.95 0.68
C LEU A 121 -13.66 21.33 1.34
N ARG A 122 -13.67 20.00 1.55
CA ARG A 122 -14.76 19.30 2.26
C ARG A 122 -14.88 19.77 3.70
N LYS A 123 -13.77 19.79 4.46
CA LYS A 123 -13.75 20.30 5.84
C LYS A 123 -14.12 21.78 5.93
N GLN A 124 -13.75 22.58 4.93
CA GLN A 124 -14.14 23.98 4.87
C GLN A 124 -15.65 24.13 4.66
N LYS A 125 -16.23 23.40 3.69
CA LYS A 125 -17.68 23.38 3.45
C LYS A 125 -18.45 22.89 4.67
N GLU A 126 -18.01 21.81 5.31
CA GLU A 126 -18.62 21.27 6.53
C GLU A 126 -18.63 22.29 7.68
N ARG A 127 -17.53 23.02 7.86
CA ARG A 127 -17.46 24.13 8.83
C ARG A 127 -18.41 25.27 8.46
N GLU A 128 -18.55 25.59 7.18
CA GLU A 128 -19.48 26.60 6.69
C GLU A 128 -20.95 26.20 6.91
N THR A 129 -21.35 24.95 6.61
CA THR A 129 -22.70 24.43 6.89
C THR A 129 -23.00 24.37 8.39
N LYS A 130 -22.03 23.94 9.22
CA LYS A 130 -22.17 23.98 10.69
C LYS A 130 -22.30 25.41 11.23
N ARG A 131 -21.67 26.39 10.56
CA ARG A 131 -21.74 27.81 10.95
C ARG A 131 -23.03 28.50 10.50
N LEU A 132 -23.64 28.05 9.40
CA LEU A 132 -24.88 28.59 8.84
C LEU A 132 -26.15 27.98 9.45
N GLY A 133 -26.05 26.88 10.21
CA GLY A 133 -27.19 26.18 10.80
C GLY A 133 -28.01 25.39 9.77
N PRO A 134 -28.89 24.45 10.21
CA PRO A 134 -29.65 23.62 9.29
C PRO A 134 -30.58 24.49 8.42
N PRO A 135 -30.75 24.19 7.12
CA PRO A 135 -31.70 24.92 6.29
C PRO A 135 -33.12 24.72 6.87
N GLU A 136 -33.84 25.82 7.10
CA GLU A 136 -35.25 25.80 7.49
C GLU A 136 -36.05 25.05 6.42
N LYS A 137 -36.34 23.77 6.67
CA LYS A 137 -37.32 23.03 5.89
C LYS A 137 -38.69 23.66 6.17
N ASN A 138 -39.17 24.43 5.19
CA ASN A 138 -40.53 24.95 5.11
C ASN A 138 -41.56 23.83 5.39
N LYS A 139 -42.04 23.77 6.64
CA LYS A 139 -43.23 22.98 6.99
C LYS A 139 -44.43 23.65 6.34
N LYS A 140 -44.93 23.07 5.24
CA LYS A 140 -46.29 23.37 4.77
C LYS A 140 -47.28 23.03 5.89
N LYS A 141 -47.98 24.06 6.35
CA LYS A 141 -49.09 24.03 7.29
C LYS A 141 -50.19 23.10 6.77
N ASN A 142 -50.72 22.25 7.64
CA ASN A 142 -52.13 21.90 7.63
C ASN A 142 -52.61 21.90 9.09
N GLU A 143 -53.46 22.86 9.41
CA GLU A 143 -54.24 22.94 10.64
C GLU A 143 -55.35 21.87 10.61
N ILE A 144 -55.61 21.23 11.75
CA ILE A 144 -56.94 21.10 12.40
C ILE A 144 -56.72 20.73 13.88
N THR A 145 -57.54 21.34 14.72
CA THR A 145 -57.56 21.55 16.18
C THR A 145 -57.84 20.33 17.08
N PRO A 146 -57.74 20.47 18.43
CA PRO A 146 -57.45 19.38 19.37
C PRO A 146 -58.69 18.79 20.05
N ILE A 147 -58.67 17.49 20.34
CA ILE A 147 -59.51 16.88 21.39
C ILE A 147 -58.68 15.89 22.21
N ASN A 148 -58.82 16.06 23.51
CA ASN A 148 -58.22 15.38 24.64
C ASN A 148 -58.85 13.98 24.82
N ASP A 149 -58.06 12.90 24.88
CA ASP A 149 -58.44 11.74 25.69
C ASP A 149 -57.22 10.94 26.17
N ARG A 150 -57.27 10.58 27.45
CA ARG A 150 -56.27 9.82 28.19
C ARG A 150 -56.54 8.34 27.98
N SER A 151 -55.59 7.60 27.41
CA SER A 151 -55.46 6.18 27.76
C SER A 151 -54.02 5.70 27.72
N ARG A 152 -53.71 4.91 28.74
CA ARG A 152 -52.49 4.12 28.93
C ARG A 152 -52.31 3.20 27.73
N ASP A 153 -51.11 3.20 27.15
CA ASP A 153 -50.26 2.01 27.02
C ASP A 153 -48.94 2.44 26.39
N ARG A 154 -47.90 2.54 27.23
CA ARG A 154 -46.54 2.86 26.78
C ARG A 154 -45.89 1.58 26.26
N HIS A 155 -46.25 1.17 25.06
CA HIS A 155 -45.46 0.21 24.30
C HIS A 155 -44.13 0.88 23.96
N VAL A 156 -43.06 0.44 24.63
CA VAL A 156 -41.69 0.75 24.24
C VAL A 156 -41.44 0.01 22.94
N THR A 157 -41.72 0.65 21.81
CA THR A 157 -41.14 0.22 20.54
C THR A 157 -39.66 0.61 20.61
N VAL A 158 -38.84 -0.37 21.00
CA VAL A 158 -37.39 -0.32 20.80
C VAL A 158 -37.19 -0.13 19.30
N THR A 159 -36.89 1.11 18.89
CA THR A 159 -36.28 1.35 17.59
C THR A 159 -35.00 0.53 17.55
N PRO A 160 -34.82 -0.35 16.54
CA PRO A 160 -33.58 -1.10 16.42
C PRO A 160 -32.43 -0.12 16.28
N SER A 161 -31.48 -0.27 17.20
CA SER A 161 -30.08 0.15 17.13
C SER A 161 -29.79 1.47 16.41
N HIS A 162 -29.46 2.49 17.19
CA HIS A 162 -28.68 3.62 16.72
C HIS A 162 -27.31 3.09 16.25
N ALA A 163 -27.20 2.67 14.99
CA ALA A 163 -25.96 2.85 14.26
C ALA A 163 -25.80 4.37 14.20
N THR A 164 -24.80 4.90 14.89
CA THR A 164 -24.55 6.34 14.96
C THR A 164 -24.55 6.90 13.53
N GLU A 165 -25.15 8.08 13.29
CA GLU A 165 -25.02 8.81 12.01
C GLU A 165 -23.57 8.80 11.46
N LEU A 166 -22.60 8.75 12.38
CA LEU A 166 -21.17 8.58 12.15
C LEU A 166 -20.73 7.29 11.42
N GLU A 167 -21.41 6.16 11.60
CA GLU A 167 -21.09 4.88 10.92
C GLU A 167 -21.62 4.87 9.48
N LEU A 168 -22.83 5.39 9.26
CA LEU A 168 -23.40 5.58 7.92
C LEU A 168 -22.61 6.65 7.13
N ASP A 169 -22.16 7.71 7.80
CA ASP A 169 -21.29 8.72 7.20
C ASP A 169 -19.91 8.14 6.82
N LEU A 170 -19.35 7.22 7.62
CA LEU A 170 -18.08 6.56 7.34
C LEU A 170 -18.17 5.54 6.19
N GLU A 171 -19.27 4.78 6.12
CA GLU A 171 -19.56 3.88 4.99
C GLU A 171 -19.76 4.67 3.69
N LEU A 172 -20.52 5.77 3.73
CA LEU A 172 -20.69 6.68 2.60
C LEU A 172 -19.36 7.36 2.20
N GLU A 173 -18.50 7.71 3.16
CA GLU A 173 -17.15 8.25 2.90
C GLU A 173 -16.24 7.24 2.19
N LEU A 174 -16.27 5.96 2.60
CA LEU A 174 -15.49 4.89 1.98
C LEU A 174 -15.98 4.56 0.57
N GLU A 175 -17.30 4.51 0.35
CA GLU A 175 -17.89 4.31 -0.98
C GLU A 175 -17.57 5.48 -1.92
N LEU A 176 -17.65 6.73 -1.43
CA LEU A 176 -17.28 7.92 -2.21
C LEU A 176 -15.77 8.01 -2.48
N GLU A 177 -14.90 7.54 -1.57
CA GLU A 177 -13.45 7.45 -1.81
C GLU A 177 -13.11 6.38 -2.87
N GLU A 178 -13.82 5.24 -2.86
CA GLU A 178 -13.64 4.18 -3.84
C GLU A 178 -14.14 4.63 -5.24
N GLU A 179 -15.29 5.30 -5.32
CA GLU A 179 -15.79 5.91 -6.55
C GLU A 179 -14.86 7.01 -7.10
N LEU A 180 -14.29 7.84 -6.23
CA LEU A 180 -13.36 8.90 -6.62
C LEU A 180 -12.02 8.35 -7.12
N ASN A 181 -11.51 7.26 -6.52
CA ASN A 181 -10.33 6.56 -7.03
C ASN A 181 -10.59 5.95 -8.41
N ILE A 182 -11.77 5.37 -8.62
CA ILE A 182 -12.18 4.84 -9.93
C ILE A 182 -12.28 5.96 -10.96
N GLU A 183 -12.82 7.12 -10.60
CA GLU A 183 -12.94 8.28 -11.51
C GLU A 183 -11.57 8.91 -11.80
N LEU A 184 -10.68 8.97 -10.81
CA LEU A 184 -9.32 9.47 -10.97
C LEU A 184 -8.46 8.52 -11.83
N ASP A 185 -8.64 7.21 -11.71
CA ASP A 185 -8.00 6.22 -12.59
C ASP A 185 -8.53 6.35 -14.02
N LYS A 186 -9.81 6.66 -14.23
CA LYS A 186 -10.37 6.97 -15.56
C LYS A 186 -9.82 8.28 -16.12
N GLU A 187 -9.68 9.32 -15.30
CA GLU A 187 -9.08 10.61 -15.71
C GLU A 187 -7.59 10.46 -16.02
N LEU A 188 -6.83 9.66 -15.26
CA LEU A 188 -5.43 9.35 -15.55
C LEU A 188 -5.29 8.54 -16.84
N GLN A 189 -6.18 7.59 -17.09
CA GLN A 189 -6.24 6.89 -18.39
C GLN A 189 -6.68 7.82 -19.53
N GLN A 190 -7.44 8.88 -19.27
CA GLN A 190 -7.81 9.89 -20.26
C GLN A 190 -6.68 10.90 -20.50
N GLN A 191 -5.94 11.30 -19.45
CA GLN A 191 -4.77 12.17 -19.56
C GLN A 191 -3.58 11.45 -20.19
N GLU A 192 -3.33 10.16 -19.89
CA GLU A 192 -2.36 9.37 -20.66
C GLU A 192 -2.77 9.32 -22.14
N LYS A 193 -4.06 9.14 -22.45
CA LYS A 193 -4.58 9.18 -23.84
C LYS A 193 -4.48 10.56 -24.50
N GLU A 194 -4.50 11.65 -23.73
CA GLU A 194 -4.33 13.02 -24.25
C GLU A 194 -2.85 13.41 -24.41
N ASP A 195 -1.98 13.02 -23.49
CA ASP A 195 -0.53 13.26 -23.54
C ASP A 195 0.16 12.32 -24.54
N LEU A 196 -0.47 11.19 -24.88
CA LEU A 196 -0.13 10.33 -26.01
C LEU A 196 -0.70 10.84 -27.35
N LYS A 197 -1.37 12.01 -27.42
CA LYS A 197 -1.74 12.58 -28.74
C LYS A 197 -0.46 12.86 -29.52
N PRO A 198 -0.18 12.11 -30.59
CA PRO A 198 0.96 12.38 -31.43
C PRO A 198 0.73 13.74 -32.09
N LYS A 199 1.78 14.56 -32.13
CA LYS A 199 1.89 15.65 -33.09
C LYS A 199 1.53 15.10 -34.46
N ALA A 200 0.43 15.58 -35.02
CA ALA A 200 -0.16 15.04 -36.24
C ALA A 200 0.83 15.08 -37.41
N VAL A 201 1.38 13.91 -37.77
CA VAL A 201 1.61 13.34 -39.12
C VAL A 201 1.91 11.86 -38.84
N VAL A 202 1.11 10.85 -39.23
CA VAL A 202 1.04 10.25 -40.57
C VAL A 202 -0.23 9.39 -40.67
N ALA A 203 -0.78 9.31 -41.87
CA ALA A 203 -1.95 8.52 -42.25
C ALA A 203 -1.93 7.08 -41.70
N ALA A 204 -3.10 6.59 -41.30
CA ALA A 204 -3.35 5.23 -40.81
C ALA A 204 -3.09 4.10 -41.85
N ASP A 205 -2.64 4.45 -43.06
CA ASP A 205 -2.39 3.52 -44.17
C ASP A 205 -0.89 3.45 -44.56
N SER A 206 0.03 3.99 -43.76
CA SER A 206 1.46 3.98 -44.12
C SER A 206 2.08 2.61 -43.86
N PRO A 207 2.75 1.99 -44.86
CA PRO A 207 3.57 0.81 -44.64
C PRO A 207 4.61 1.05 -43.54
N GLY A 208 4.82 0.07 -42.67
CA GLY A 208 5.88 0.09 -41.66
C GLY A 208 5.46 0.53 -40.25
N MET A 209 4.16 0.63 -39.94
CA MET A 209 3.65 1.01 -38.62
C MET A 209 4.19 0.12 -37.49
N ALA A 210 4.21 -1.20 -37.68
CA ALA A 210 4.66 -2.12 -36.63
C ALA A 210 6.17 -1.95 -36.33
N PHE A 211 6.98 -1.76 -37.37
CA PHE A 211 8.42 -1.53 -37.25
C PHE A 211 8.74 -0.22 -36.54
N ARG A 212 8.04 0.86 -36.91
CA ARG A 212 8.20 2.17 -36.27
C ARG A 212 7.78 2.14 -34.81
N PHE A 213 6.62 1.56 -34.52
CA PHE A 213 6.13 1.45 -33.16
C PHE A 213 7.12 0.68 -32.27
N TYR A 214 7.69 -0.42 -32.77
CA TYR A 214 8.71 -1.17 -32.06
C TYR A 214 9.96 -0.32 -31.77
N GLY A 215 10.49 0.37 -32.79
CA GLY A 215 11.67 1.22 -32.67
C GLY A 215 11.50 2.38 -31.70
N ASP A 216 10.32 3.01 -31.71
CA ASP A 216 10.03 4.20 -30.93
C ASP A 216 9.72 3.88 -29.45
N ASN A 217 9.12 2.72 -29.16
CA ASN A 217 8.55 2.43 -27.83
C ASN A 217 9.14 1.21 -27.11
N ILE A 218 9.83 0.30 -27.83
CA ILE A 218 10.26 -0.98 -27.25
C ILE A 218 11.79 -1.04 -27.16
N ALA A 219 12.48 -1.04 -28.31
CA ALA A 219 13.94 -1.15 -28.36
C ALA A 219 14.46 -0.82 -29.77
N LEU A 220 15.79 -0.71 -29.89
CA LEU A 220 16.46 -0.58 -31.19
C LEU A 220 16.04 -1.71 -32.14
N LEU A 221 15.60 -1.35 -33.34
CA LEU A 221 15.25 -2.30 -34.38
C LEU A 221 16.52 -2.92 -34.98
N THR A 222 16.92 -4.07 -34.45
CA THR A 222 18.03 -4.86 -35.00
C THR A 222 17.56 -5.71 -36.19
N PRO A 223 18.46 -6.10 -37.12
CA PRO A 223 18.08 -6.93 -38.28
C PRO A 223 17.31 -8.20 -37.91
N HIS A 224 17.74 -8.91 -36.86
CA HIS A 224 17.05 -10.11 -36.38
C HIS A 224 15.61 -9.85 -35.93
N ILE A 225 15.37 -8.71 -35.29
CA ILE A 225 14.04 -8.33 -34.84
C ILE A 225 13.18 -7.84 -36.02
N ALA A 226 13.78 -7.17 -36.99
CA ALA A 226 13.10 -6.79 -38.23
C ALA A 226 12.62 -8.03 -39.00
N ASP A 227 13.46 -9.05 -39.14
CA ASP A 227 13.08 -10.33 -39.76
C ASP A 227 11.91 -10.98 -39.02
N ARG A 228 11.97 -11.01 -37.68
CA ARG A 228 10.88 -11.55 -36.86
C ARG A 228 9.58 -10.79 -37.03
N LEU A 229 9.62 -9.45 -37.02
CA LEU A 229 8.44 -8.62 -37.25
C LEU A 229 7.88 -8.83 -38.66
N SER A 230 8.73 -8.99 -39.67
CA SER A 230 8.30 -9.32 -41.03
C SER A 230 7.49 -10.61 -41.06
N VAL A 231 7.97 -11.67 -40.40
CA VAL A 231 7.25 -12.95 -40.30
C VAL A 231 5.90 -12.79 -39.59
N MET A 232 5.85 -12.04 -38.48
CA MET A 232 4.60 -11.78 -37.77
C MET A 232 3.58 -11.04 -38.65
N ILE A 233 4.05 -10.08 -39.46
CA ILE A 233 3.22 -9.28 -40.37
C ILE A 233 2.68 -10.14 -41.50
N ASP A 234 3.51 -11.01 -42.08
CA ASP A 234 3.11 -11.94 -43.14
C ASP A 234 2.05 -12.93 -42.66
N GLU A 235 2.09 -13.33 -41.38
CA GLU A 235 1.15 -14.28 -40.80
C GLU A 235 -0.19 -13.67 -40.33
N SER A 236 -0.19 -12.44 -39.80
CA SER A 236 -1.34 -11.87 -39.07
C SER A 236 -1.79 -10.47 -39.54
N SER A 237 -1.13 -9.88 -40.54
CA SER A 237 -1.27 -8.48 -40.98
C SER A 237 -0.59 -7.44 -40.07
N GLU A 238 -0.11 -6.36 -40.70
CA GLU A 238 0.62 -5.29 -40.01
C GLU A 238 -0.22 -4.57 -38.94
N GLU A 239 -1.51 -4.40 -39.18
CA GLU A 239 -2.44 -3.77 -38.25
C GLU A 239 -2.57 -4.56 -36.94
N LEU A 240 -2.74 -5.88 -37.04
CA LEU A 240 -2.87 -6.74 -35.85
C LEU A 240 -1.53 -6.83 -35.10
N VAL A 241 -0.40 -6.91 -35.81
CA VAL A 241 0.92 -6.94 -35.17
C VAL A 241 1.16 -5.64 -34.39
N HIS A 242 0.86 -4.49 -34.99
CA HIS A 242 0.97 -3.19 -34.32
C HIS A 242 0.08 -3.11 -33.07
N GLU A 243 -1.17 -3.58 -33.15
CA GLU A 243 -2.10 -3.57 -32.02
C GLU A 243 -1.68 -4.55 -30.90
N ALA A 244 -1.16 -5.73 -31.26
CA ALA A 244 -0.61 -6.68 -30.29
C ALA A 244 0.63 -6.13 -29.57
N LEU A 245 1.50 -5.40 -30.29
CA LEU A 245 2.66 -4.72 -29.69
C LEU A 245 2.24 -3.62 -28.72
N LYS A 246 1.22 -2.81 -29.06
CA LYS A 246 0.65 -1.82 -28.13
C LYS A 246 0.18 -2.45 -26.83
N ARG A 247 -0.63 -3.51 -26.93
CA ARG A 247 -1.13 -4.25 -25.76
C ARG A 247 0.01 -4.84 -24.91
N ALA A 248 1.10 -5.28 -25.54
CA ALA A 248 2.27 -5.78 -24.83
C ALA A 248 3.00 -4.68 -24.03
N VAL A 249 3.03 -3.46 -24.56
CA VAL A 249 3.60 -2.28 -23.88
C VAL A 249 2.70 -1.84 -22.73
N GLU A 250 1.38 -1.70 -22.98
CA GLU A 250 0.39 -1.30 -21.97
C GLU A 250 0.30 -2.30 -20.81
N ALA A 251 0.39 -3.60 -21.08
CA ALA A 251 0.45 -4.64 -20.06
C ALA A 251 1.80 -4.72 -19.33
N ASN A 252 2.77 -3.87 -19.69
CA ASN A 252 4.15 -3.87 -19.21
C ASN A 252 4.80 -5.28 -19.24
N ALA A 253 4.57 -6.03 -20.31
CA ALA A 253 5.03 -7.42 -20.41
C ALA A 253 6.57 -7.51 -20.37
N ARG A 254 7.14 -8.50 -19.67
CA ARG A 254 8.60 -8.68 -19.61
C ARG A 254 9.24 -8.92 -20.98
N HIS A 255 8.57 -9.69 -21.84
CA HIS A 255 9.01 -10.02 -23.20
C HIS A 255 7.96 -9.58 -24.22
N LYS A 256 8.04 -8.34 -24.70
CA LYS A 256 7.00 -7.69 -25.52
C LYS A 256 6.64 -8.48 -26.78
N LEU A 257 7.65 -8.96 -27.53
CA LEU A 257 7.42 -9.75 -28.74
C LEU A 257 6.77 -11.10 -28.47
N ASN A 258 7.20 -11.81 -27.42
CA ASN A 258 6.59 -13.10 -27.04
C ASN A 258 5.14 -12.91 -26.57
N PHE A 259 4.87 -11.80 -25.89
CA PHE A 259 3.52 -11.44 -25.46
C PHE A 259 2.65 -11.09 -26.68
N ALA A 260 3.16 -10.30 -27.62
CA ALA A 260 2.49 -10.01 -28.87
C ALA A 260 2.18 -11.28 -29.68
N ASP A 261 3.13 -12.23 -29.78
CA ASP A 261 2.89 -13.55 -30.39
C ASP A 261 1.71 -14.26 -29.72
N SER A 262 1.68 -14.31 -28.38
CA SER A 262 0.60 -14.98 -27.66
C SER A 262 -0.78 -14.36 -27.93
N ILE A 263 -0.84 -13.04 -28.11
CA ILE A 263 -2.07 -12.32 -28.49
C ILE A 263 -2.47 -12.71 -29.91
N LEU A 264 -1.53 -12.68 -30.86
CA LEU A 264 -1.78 -13.02 -32.25
C LEU A 264 -2.23 -14.48 -32.41
N LEU A 265 -1.63 -15.42 -31.67
CA LEU A 265 -2.08 -16.81 -31.62
C LEU A 265 -3.51 -16.93 -31.09
N SER A 266 -3.84 -16.18 -30.02
CA SER A 266 -5.20 -16.14 -29.48
C SER A 266 -6.20 -15.60 -30.51
N TRP A 267 -5.89 -14.49 -31.17
CA TRP A 267 -6.74 -13.90 -32.22
C TRP A 267 -6.91 -14.85 -33.41
N LYS A 268 -5.84 -15.50 -33.86
CA LYS A 268 -5.89 -16.53 -34.91
C LYS A 268 -6.81 -17.69 -34.53
N SER A 269 -6.78 -18.13 -33.27
CA SER A 269 -7.67 -19.19 -32.76
C SER A 269 -9.14 -18.77 -32.73
N GLN A 270 -9.41 -17.48 -32.54
CA GLN A 270 -10.75 -16.87 -32.52
C GLN A 270 -11.21 -16.41 -33.92
N LEU A 271 -10.40 -16.68 -34.96
CA LEU A 271 -10.64 -16.26 -36.34
C LEU A 271 -10.76 -14.73 -36.51
N ILE A 272 -10.14 -13.96 -35.63
CA ILE A 272 -10.08 -12.49 -35.66
C ILE A 272 -9.07 -12.09 -36.75
N LYS A 273 -9.51 -11.33 -37.75
CA LYS A 273 -8.67 -10.94 -38.90
C LYS A 273 -8.58 -9.44 -39.12
N THR A 274 -9.46 -8.66 -38.50
CA THR A 274 -9.52 -7.21 -38.67
C THR A 274 -9.51 -6.49 -37.32
N LEU A 275 -9.10 -5.23 -37.30
CA LEU A 275 -9.19 -4.39 -36.09
C LEU A 275 -10.64 -4.24 -35.59
N ASN A 276 -11.63 -4.31 -36.48
CA ASN A 276 -13.03 -4.30 -36.09
C ASN A 276 -13.43 -5.56 -35.31
N ASP A 277 -12.89 -6.73 -35.71
CA ASP A 277 -13.12 -7.99 -35.00
C ASP A 277 -12.46 -7.97 -33.61
N VAL A 278 -11.26 -7.36 -33.51
CA VAL A 278 -10.58 -7.14 -32.23
C VAL A 278 -11.45 -6.28 -31.30
N ALA A 279 -11.95 -5.15 -31.80
CA ALA A 279 -12.82 -4.26 -31.02
C ALA A 279 -14.14 -4.94 -30.59
N ALA A 280 -14.69 -5.82 -31.43
CA ALA A 280 -15.86 -6.62 -31.07
C ALA A 280 -15.54 -7.65 -29.98
N ALA A 281 -14.39 -8.32 -30.08
CA ALA A 281 -13.92 -9.28 -29.09
C ALA A 281 -13.65 -8.61 -27.72
N ASP A 282 -13.07 -7.42 -27.71
CA ASP A 282 -12.83 -6.66 -26.48
C ASP A 282 -14.14 -6.25 -25.80
N LYS A 283 -15.14 -5.81 -26.58
CA LYS A 283 -16.48 -5.50 -26.05
C LYS A 283 -17.15 -6.72 -25.43
N GLU A 284 -17.02 -7.89 -26.06
CA GLU A 284 -17.54 -9.14 -25.51
C GLU A 284 -16.80 -9.56 -24.23
N PHE A 285 -15.47 -9.38 -24.20
CA PHE A 285 -14.67 -9.63 -23.00
C PHE A 285 -15.10 -8.74 -21.83
N GLU A 286 -15.29 -7.44 -22.07
CA GLU A 286 -15.80 -6.50 -21.07
C GLU A 286 -17.22 -6.83 -20.62
N ARG A 287 -18.10 -7.25 -21.55
CA ARG A 287 -19.45 -7.72 -21.20
C ARG A 287 -19.39 -8.96 -20.31
N ARG A 288 -18.53 -9.93 -20.64
CA ARG A 288 -18.30 -11.14 -19.85
C ARG A 288 -17.74 -10.83 -18.47
N LYS A 289 -16.79 -9.89 -18.37
CA LYS A 289 -16.20 -9.42 -17.10
C LYS A 289 -17.24 -8.75 -16.21
N LYS A 290 -18.16 -7.96 -16.78
CA LYS A 290 -19.27 -7.31 -16.04
C LYS A 290 -20.40 -8.27 -15.68
N ALA A 291 -20.66 -9.28 -16.52
CA ALA A 291 -21.73 -10.25 -16.31
C ALA A 291 -21.37 -11.35 -15.30
N GLN A 292 -20.09 -11.55 -14.98
CA GLN A 292 -19.70 -12.42 -13.88
C GLN A 292 -20.01 -11.73 -12.55
N PRO A 293 -20.85 -12.31 -11.67
CA PRO A 293 -20.95 -11.84 -10.30
C PRO A 293 -19.56 -11.92 -9.66
N GLN A 294 -19.18 -10.88 -8.92
CA GLN A 294 -17.94 -10.80 -8.16
C GLN A 294 -17.89 -11.90 -7.10
N ASN A 295 -17.62 -13.14 -7.48
CA ASN A 295 -17.34 -14.26 -6.58
C ASN A 295 -15.94 -14.16 -5.94
N TYR A 296 -15.26 -13.02 -6.11
CA TYR A 296 -13.98 -12.71 -5.47
C TYR A 296 -14.07 -12.47 -3.95
N ARG A 297 -15.27 -12.59 -3.34
CA ARG A 297 -15.42 -12.65 -1.87
C ARG A 297 -15.30 -14.04 -1.27
N ASN A 298 -15.18 -15.10 -2.08
CA ASN A 298 -14.87 -16.45 -1.60
C ASN A 298 -13.46 -16.91 -1.99
N LYS A 299 -12.47 -16.01 -1.93
CA LYS A 299 -11.13 -16.52 -1.59
C LYS A 299 -11.26 -17.08 -0.18
N PRO A 300 -10.86 -18.33 0.09
CA PRO A 300 -10.77 -18.76 1.48
C PRO A 300 -9.92 -17.69 2.18
N ILE A 301 -10.48 -17.08 3.22
CA ILE A 301 -9.68 -16.40 4.23
C ILE A 301 -8.55 -17.40 4.50
N ARG A 302 -7.30 -16.97 4.33
CA ARG A 302 -6.16 -17.80 4.66
C ARG A 302 -6.37 -18.21 6.11
N GLU A 303 -6.77 -19.46 6.34
CA GLU A 303 -6.71 -20.06 7.65
C GLU A 303 -5.21 -20.18 7.92
N GLU A 304 -4.68 -19.21 8.66
CA GLU A 304 -3.34 -19.30 9.24
C GLU A 304 -3.31 -20.63 10.00
N LEU A 305 -2.58 -21.63 9.48
CA LEU A 305 -2.25 -22.82 10.25
C LEU A 305 -1.35 -22.33 11.38
N LEU A 306 -1.98 -22.05 12.51
CA LEU A 306 -1.30 -21.58 13.71
C LEU A 306 -0.25 -22.61 14.09
N PRO A 307 1.02 -22.21 14.30
CA PRO A 307 2.06 -23.13 14.71
C PRO A 307 1.66 -23.89 15.98
N ASP A 308 2.07 -25.15 16.09
CA ASP A 308 1.71 -26.04 17.21
C ASP A 308 2.04 -25.47 18.60
N TRP A 309 3.01 -24.55 18.71
CA TRP A 309 3.37 -23.90 19.97
C TRP A 309 2.32 -22.89 20.47
N LEU A 310 1.44 -22.37 19.60
CA LEU A 310 0.41 -21.39 19.98
C LEU A 310 -0.81 -22.04 20.64
N ASN A 311 -1.09 -23.30 20.30
CA ASN A 311 -2.15 -24.10 20.90
C ASN A 311 -1.62 -25.18 21.85
N ALA A 312 -0.31 -25.19 22.11
CA ALA A 312 0.25 -26.07 23.12
C ALA A 312 -0.39 -25.68 24.47
N PRO A 313 -1.09 -26.60 25.17
CA PRO A 313 -1.44 -26.34 26.55
C PRO A 313 -0.13 -26.00 27.27
N GLU A 314 -0.14 -24.92 28.06
CA GLU A 314 0.99 -24.61 28.95
C GLU A 314 1.43 -25.92 29.58
N PRO A 315 2.73 -26.30 29.49
CA PRO A 315 3.17 -27.54 30.09
C PRO A 315 2.70 -27.48 31.53
N GLU A 316 1.79 -28.40 31.90
CA GLU A 316 1.34 -28.55 33.27
C GLU A 316 2.61 -28.45 34.10
N LYS A 317 2.68 -27.45 34.99
CA LYS A 317 3.80 -27.30 35.90
C LYS A 317 4.06 -28.70 36.43
N ALA A 318 5.18 -29.30 36.00
CA ALA A 318 5.57 -30.61 36.47
C ALA A 318 5.46 -30.52 37.99
N PRO A 319 4.79 -31.49 38.66
CA PRO A 319 4.63 -31.42 40.11
C PRO A 319 6.00 -31.10 40.66
N GLU A 320 6.11 -30.00 41.41
CA GLU A 320 7.34 -29.59 42.05
C GLU A 320 7.83 -30.83 42.80
N THR A 321 8.76 -31.55 42.17
CA THR A 321 9.51 -32.60 42.82
C THR A 321 10.48 -31.81 43.63
N VAL A 322 10.00 -31.36 44.79
CA VAL A 322 10.80 -30.85 45.87
C VAL A 322 11.92 -31.87 46.01
N PRO A 323 13.17 -31.53 45.65
CA PRO A 323 14.29 -32.41 45.95
C PRO A 323 14.24 -32.65 47.45
N PRO A 324 14.48 -33.88 47.96
CA PRO A 324 14.44 -34.14 49.39
C PRO A 324 15.25 -33.05 50.07
N SER A 325 14.58 -32.22 50.87
CA SER A 325 15.17 -31.07 51.53
C SER A 325 16.37 -31.59 52.31
N GLN A 326 17.56 -31.44 51.72
CA GLN A 326 18.79 -31.51 52.47
C GLN A 326 18.61 -30.40 53.50
N ASP A 327 18.60 -30.80 54.76
CA ASP A 327 18.28 -29.96 55.90
C ASP A 327 19.39 -28.90 56.03
N LEU A 328 19.28 -27.86 55.21
CA LEU A 328 20.23 -26.74 55.09
C LEU A 328 20.41 -26.07 56.45
N ASP A 329 19.39 -26.17 57.32
CA ASP A 329 19.43 -25.66 58.68
C ASP A 329 20.37 -26.49 59.57
N ALA A 330 20.43 -27.82 59.40
CA ALA A 330 21.38 -28.67 60.11
C ALA A 330 22.84 -28.42 59.68
N GLU A 331 23.07 -28.17 58.38
CA GLU A 331 24.40 -27.79 57.87
C GLU A 331 24.82 -26.39 58.31
N LYS A 332 23.88 -25.44 58.30
CA LYS A 332 24.09 -24.07 58.80
C LYS A 332 24.39 -24.06 60.30
N GLN A 333 23.72 -24.90 61.10
CA GLN A 333 24.01 -25.05 62.53
C GLN A 333 25.40 -25.64 62.78
N LYS A 334 25.80 -26.70 62.04
CA LYS A 334 27.17 -27.23 62.11
C LYS A 334 28.24 -26.19 61.75
N LEU A 335 27.98 -25.35 60.75
CA LEU A 335 28.89 -24.26 60.37
C LEU A 335 28.96 -23.17 61.46
N LEU A 336 27.83 -22.80 62.07
CA LEU A 336 27.79 -21.82 63.17
C LEU A 336 28.51 -22.34 64.42
N GLU A 337 28.33 -23.61 64.78
CA GLU A 337 29.00 -24.23 65.92
C GLU A 337 30.53 -24.30 65.69
N LYS A 338 30.95 -24.66 64.47
CA LYS A 338 32.37 -24.69 64.07
C LYS A 338 33.00 -23.29 64.06
N LEU A 339 32.23 -22.24 63.81
CA LEU A 339 32.67 -20.85 63.91
C LEU A 339 32.71 -20.36 65.37
N ALA A 340 31.78 -20.81 66.22
CA ALA A 340 31.77 -20.50 67.65
C ALA A 340 32.95 -21.14 68.38
N SER A 341 33.30 -22.40 68.07
CA SER A 341 34.48 -23.09 68.61
C SER A 341 35.80 -22.44 68.17
N ARG A 342 35.81 -21.72 67.03
CA ARG A 342 36.99 -21.01 66.52
C ARG A 342 37.17 -19.62 67.15
N LYS A 343 36.12 -19.03 67.73
CA LYS A 343 36.15 -17.73 68.43
C LYS A 343 36.49 -17.83 69.92
N GLY A 344 36.57 -19.04 70.48
CA GLY A 344 36.94 -19.27 71.89
C GLY A 344 38.44 -19.50 72.16
N GLY A 345 39.30 -19.42 71.14
CA GLY A 345 40.71 -19.84 71.22
C GLY A 345 41.77 -18.75 71.06
N ASN A 346 41.44 -17.47 71.29
CA ASN A 346 42.43 -16.38 71.37
C ASN A 346 42.10 -15.45 72.54
N LYS A 347 42.28 -15.97 73.75
CA LYS A 347 42.72 -15.21 74.93
C LYS A 347 44.01 -15.86 75.38
N GLU A 348 45.12 -15.27 74.97
CA GLU A 348 46.33 -15.07 75.78
C GLU A 348 47.00 -13.79 75.29
#